data_AF-A0A954R4M1-F1
#
_entry.id   AF-A0A954R4M1-F1
#
_cell.length_a   1.000
_cell.length_b   1.000
_cell.length_c   1.000
_cell.angle_alpha   90.00
_cell.angle_beta   90.00
_cell.angle_gamma   90.00
#
_symmetry.space_group_name_H-M   'P 1'
#
loop_
_entity.id
_entity.type
_entity.pdbx_description
1 polymer ?
#
loop_
_entity_poly.entity_id
_entity_poly.type
_entity_poly.pdbx_seq_one_letter_code
_entity_poly.pdbx_strand_id
1 'polypeptide(L)'
;MIRWVGLFLAGLQSSVWAQTQAETLSITVNLLELPSSRAAQSALQSPTRIFWDQTPLRTGLQEISQQFRISIWLDRDIDPSQLITSTAADVPQNASLQRTLEHIASVADVELGLIENVIYMGPHGRVSRLQRAAVELHDKLSRAGGNHQPATLRELQWDELATPTEMLRKIESNWKIEIAGELPHDLFHAGQFLQPSTLAAQATVLLGGFDSEMEWLQGNRFRIAPLQQDAQWQANYSKSDLDLRSLASLRAQYIGAQCQTRGSISHVQGPTGFHLALLAPPQANRPAVALGNKSERYEFEVANTPLVSVLEHLGTSLGFELEWDENCPAAMRERRISFKVKQVTLDQLLAEIARTSELNINRQGTNVKVSGPPR
;
A
#
# COMPACT_ATOMS: atom_id res chain seq x y z
N MET A 1 -0.60 55.56 37.01
CA MET A 1 -1.92 55.63 36.37
C MET A 1 -1.71 55.40 34.86
N ILE A 2 -1.86 54.15 34.41
CA ILE A 2 -2.89 53.61 33.48
C ILE A 2 -2.64 54.08 32.02
N ARG A 3 -2.03 53.29 31.10
CA ARG A 3 -2.45 52.08 30.31
C ARG A 3 -3.30 52.38 29.04
N TRP A 4 -3.11 51.52 28.02
CA TRP A 4 -3.70 51.34 26.66
C TRP A 4 -2.78 51.84 25.50
N VAL A 5 -2.06 51.02 24.71
CA VAL A 5 -2.34 49.77 23.92
C VAL A 5 -3.51 50.02 22.96
N GLY A 6 -3.42 49.97 21.62
CA GLY A 6 -2.69 49.07 20.73
C GLY A 6 -3.74 48.29 19.93
N LEU A 7 -4.04 48.70 18.68
CA LEU A 7 -4.98 47.98 17.79
C LEU A 7 -5.00 48.64 16.41
N PHE A 8 -4.23 48.12 15.45
CA PHE A 8 -4.51 48.26 14.01
C PHE A 8 -3.59 47.31 13.24
N LEU A 9 -3.86 46.01 13.28
CA LEU A 9 -3.30 45.00 12.36
C LEU A 9 -4.07 43.67 12.45
N ALA A 10 -5.41 43.72 12.50
CA ALA A 10 -6.29 42.54 12.51
C ALA A 10 -7.36 42.55 11.40
N GLY A 11 -7.25 43.48 10.43
CA GLY A 11 -8.32 43.74 9.45
C GLY A 11 -8.07 43.22 8.03
N LEU A 12 -6.88 42.67 7.72
CA LEU A 12 -6.51 42.34 6.34
C LEU A 12 -6.36 40.83 6.05
N GLN A 13 -6.47 39.97 7.07
CA GLN A 13 -6.52 38.51 6.84
C GLN A 13 -7.96 37.96 6.72
N SER A 14 -8.98 38.72 7.09
CA SER A 14 -10.38 38.28 7.02
C SER A 14 -11.06 38.52 5.67
N SER A 15 -10.48 39.36 4.81
CA SER A 15 -11.12 39.81 3.56
C SER A 15 -10.81 38.96 2.32
N VAL A 16 -9.82 38.06 2.36
CA VAL A 16 -9.53 37.13 1.24
C VAL A 16 -10.44 35.89 1.28
N TRP A 17 -11.02 35.56 2.44
CA TRP A 17 -11.81 34.34 2.65
C TRP A 17 -13.32 34.54 2.48
N ALA A 18 -13.76 35.77 2.23
CA ALA A 18 -15.19 36.10 2.09
C ALA A 18 -15.74 35.88 0.67
N GLN A 19 -14.91 35.50 -0.30
CA GLN A 19 -15.28 35.57 -1.73
C GLN A 19 -14.94 34.36 -2.58
N THR A 20 -14.84 33.18 -1.97
CA THR A 20 -14.87 31.91 -2.71
C THR A 20 -15.80 30.92 -2.01
N GLN A 21 -17.10 31.26 -1.93
CA GLN A 21 -18.17 30.26 -1.82
C GLN A 21 -18.35 29.52 -3.16
N ALA A 22 -17.25 29.15 -3.83
CA ALA A 22 -17.32 28.03 -4.74
C ALA A 22 -17.67 26.83 -3.87
N GLU A 23 -18.71 26.07 -4.26
CA GLU A 23 -19.24 24.92 -3.54
C GLU A 23 -18.11 24.02 -3.03
N THR A 24 -17.66 24.25 -1.79
CA THR A 24 -16.55 23.49 -1.23
C THR A 24 -17.08 22.08 -1.03
N LEU A 25 -16.44 21.13 -1.69
CA LEU A 25 -16.80 19.73 -1.69
C LEU A 25 -16.97 19.22 -0.25
N SER A 26 -18.12 18.61 0.06
CA SER A 26 -18.36 17.99 1.36
C SER A 26 -18.11 16.49 1.25
N ILE A 27 -17.21 15.95 2.07
CA ILE A 27 -17.01 14.51 2.21
C ILE A 27 -17.89 14.01 3.35
N THR A 28 -18.81 13.10 3.01
CA THR A 28 -19.82 12.52 3.90
C THR A 28 -19.76 11.00 3.92
N VAL A 29 -19.31 10.37 2.83
CA VAL A 29 -19.11 8.92 2.76
C VAL A 29 -17.65 8.62 2.52
N ASN A 30 -17.06 7.92 3.49
CA ASN A 30 -15.64 7.69 3.56
C ASN A 30 -15.25 6.36 2.89
N LEU A 31 -14.57 6.46 1.75
CA LEU A 31 -14.04 5.29 1.02
C LEU A 31 -13.13 4.41 1.91
N LEU A 32 -12.39 5.03 2.84
CA LEU A 32 -11.46 4.32 3.72
C LEU A 32 -12.15 3.49 4.81
N GLU A 33 -13.43 3.75 5.08
CA GLU A 33 -14.21 3.02 6.08
C GLU A 33 -14.91 1.78 5.56
N LEU A 34 -14.94 1.59 4.22
CA LEU A 34 -15.54 0.41 3.60
C LEU A 34 -14.91 -0.88 4.15
N PRO A 35 -15.70 -1.96 4.28
CA PRO A 35 -15.17 -3.26 4.71
C PRO A 35 -13.98 -3.75 3.87
N SER A 36 -14.01 -3.51 2.55
CA SER A 36 -12.92 -3.81 1.62
C SER A 36 -11.63 -3.07 1.97
N SER A 37 -11.73 -1.76 2.24
CA SER A 37 -10.60 -0.93 2.68
C SER A 37 -10.05 -1.38 4.04
N ARG A 38 -10.91 -1.65 5.02
CA ARG A 38 -10.48 -2.15 6.34
C ARG A 38 -9.78 -3.50 6.23
N ALA A 39 -10.26 -4.40 5.37
CA ALA A 39 -9.61 -5.69 5.11
C ALA A 39 -8.21 -5.50 4.51
N ALA A 40 -8.08 -4.61 3.51
CA ALA A 40 -6.78 -4.29 2.91
C ALA A 40 -5.82 -3.64 3.92
N GLN A 41 -6.30 -2.69 4.73
CA GLN A 41 -5.50 -2.09 5.82
C GLN A 41 -5.05 -3.14 6.84
N SER A 42 -5.92 -4.09 7.19
CA SER A 42 -5.54 -5.20 8.07
C SER A 42 -4.49 -6.10 7.44
N ALA A 43 -4.61 -6.43 6.14
CA ALA A 43 -3.61 -7.22 5.42
C ALA A 43 -2.25 -6.50 5.42
N LEU A 44 -2.23 -5.18 5.22
CA LEU A 44 -1.05 -4.33 5.28
C LEU A 44 -0.35 -4.33 6.66
N GLN A 45 -1.07 -4.64 7.75
CA GLN A 45 -0.47 -4.77 9.09
C GLN A 45 0.12 -6.17 9.36
N SER A 46 -0.04 -7.13 8.45
CA SER A 46 0.47 -8.49 8.65
C SER A 46 1.99 -8.48 8.80
N PRO A 47 2.58 -9.17 9.80
CA PRO A 47 4.02 -9.30 9.92
C PRO A 47 4.60 -9.97 8.67
N THR A 48 5.58 -9.35 8.03
CA THR A 48 6.12 -9.83 6.76
C THR A 48 7.54 -9.33 6.58
N ARG A 49 8.40 -10.21 6.05
CA ARG A 49 9.74 -9.88 5.57
C ARG A 49 9.91 -10.56 4.22
N ILE A 50 10.34 -9.78 3.23
CA ILE A 50 10.52 -10.26 1.86
C ILE A 50 11.98 -10.05 1.49
N PHE A 51 12.59 -11.13 1.01
CA PHE A 51 13.97 -11.15 0.56
C PHE A 51 13.98 -11.34 -0.95
N TRP A 52 14.49 -10.34 -1.65
CA TRP A 52 14.66 -10.38 -3.09
C TRP A 52 16.12 -10.15 -3.41
N ASP A 53 16.63 -10.91 -4.37
CA ASP A 53 17.96 -10.71 -4.93
C ASP A 53 17.83 -10.64 -6.43
N GLN A 54 17.98 -9.44 -6.98
CA GLN A 54 17.82 -9.17 -8.41
C GLN A 54 16.47 -9.68 -8.97
N THR A 55 15.39 -9.52 -8.19
CA THR A 55 14.04 -9.96 -8.60
C THR A 55 13.37 -8.86 -9.44
N PRO A 56 12.82 -9.16 -10.64
CA PRO A 56 12.02 -8.19 -11.37
C PRO A 56 10.83 -7.69 -10.55
N LEU A 57 10.66 -6.37 -10.47
CA LEU A 57 9.64 -5.72 -9.63
C LEU A 57 8.24 -6.32 -9.83
N ARG A 58 7.80 -6.50 -11.08
CA ARG A 58 6.48 -7.07 -11.37
C ARG A 58 6.30 -8.47 -10.80
N THR A 59 7.28 -9.34 -11.00
CA THR A 59 7.23 -10.73 -10.51
C THR A 59 7.11 -10.74 -8.99
N GLY A 60 7.96 -9.97 -8.31
CA GLY A 60 7.91 -9.85 -6.86
C GLY A 60 6.57 -9.32 -6.35
N LEU A 61 6.04 -8.24 -6.94
CA LEU A 61 4.74 -7.69 -6.54
C LEU A 61 3.59 -8.68 -6.78
N GLN A 62 3.64 -9.48 -7.85
CA GLN A 62 2.64 -10.53 -8.11
C GLN A 62 2.66 -11.61 -7.02
N GLU A 63 3.84 -12.03 -6.57
CA GLU A 63 3.98 -13.00 -5.48
C GLU A 63 3.38 -12.45 -4.17
N ILE A 64 3.72 -11.20 -3.82
CA ILE A 64 3.15 -10.52 -2.65
C ILE A 64 1.62 -10.45 -2.77
N SER A 65 1.12 -10.01 -3.92
CA SER A 65 -0.30 -9.86 -4.17
C SER A 65 -1.04 -11.17 -3.92
N GLN A 66 -0.52 -12.29 -4.47
CA GLN A 66 -1.11 -13.61 -4.29
C GLN A 66 -1.02 -14.12 -2.85
N GLN A 67 0.13 -13.92 -2.20
CA GLN A 67 0.38 -14.38 -0.83
C GLN A 67 -0.54 -13.68 0.18
N PHE A 68 -0.66 -12.36 0.09
CA PHE A 68 -1.43 -11.55 1.03
C PHE A 68 -2.86 -11.27 0.58
N ARG A 69 -3.25 -11.80 -0.59
CA ARG A 69 -4.57 -11.61 -1.19
C ARG A 69 -4.97 -10.13 -1.31
N ILE A 70 -4.00 -9.29 -1.63
CA ILE A 70 -4.18 -7.84 -1.82
C ILE A 70 -3.88 -7.45 -3.26
N SER A 71 -4.74 -6.64 -3.87
CA SER A 71 -4.53 -6.14 -5.23
C SER A 71 -3.38 -5.13 -5.23
N ILE A 72 -2.40 -5.32 -6.11
CA ILE A 72 -1.33 -4.36 -6.34
C ILE A 72 -1.37 -3.95 -7.82
N TRP A 73 -1.49 -2.65 -8.06
CA TRP A 73 -1.44 -2.05 -9.39
C TRP A 73 -0.12 -1.31 -9.57
N LEU A 74 0.63 -1.69 -10.60
CA LEU A 74 1.85 -1.01 -11.02
C LEU A 74 1.51 -0.07 -12.19
N ASP A 75 1.72 1.22 -12.00
CA ASP A 75 1.52 2.25 -13.00
C ASP A 75 2.40 1.96 -14.25
N ARG A 76 1.87 2.30 -15.42
CA ARG A 76 2.51 2.05 -16.73
C ARG A 76 3.82 2.82 -16.92
N ASP A 77 3.98 3.95 -16.22
CA ASP A 77 5.21 4.74 -16.28
C ASP A 77 6.36 4.14 -15.45
N ILE A 78 6.10 3.07 -14.69
CA ILE A 78 7.11 2.38 -13.89
C ILE A 78 7.65 1.18 -14.65
N ASP A 79 8.98 1.07 -14.77
CA ASP A 79 9.62 -0.10 -15.36
C ASP A 79 9.31 -1.36 -14.54
N PRO A 80 8.55 -2.33 -15.08
CA PRO A 80 8.21 -3.55 -14.36
C PRO A 80 9.36 -4.56 -14.28
N SER A 81 10.38 -4.40 -15.12
CA SER A 81 11.51 -5.32 -15.26
C SER A 81 12.72 -4.92 -14.41
N GLN A 82 12.69 -3.73 -13.81
CA GLN A 82 13.74 -3.28 -12.91
C GLN A 82 13.97 -4.30 -11.80
N LEU A 83 15.26 -4.55 -11.50
CA LEU A 83 15.66 -5.58 -10.56
C LEU A 83 15.77 -4.97 -9.16
N ILE A 84 15.03 -5.56 -8.22
CA ILE A 84 15.00 -5.13 -6.83
C ILE A 84 15.78 -6.13 -5.99
N THR A 85 16.69 -5.62 -5.17
CA THR A 85 17.32 -6.36 -4.08
C THR A 85 16.82 -5.80 -2.76
N SER A 86 16.31 -6.67 -1.90
CA SER A 86 15.82 -6.37 -0.55
C SER A 86 16.39 -7.43 0.39
N THR A 87 17.20 -7.01 1.35
CA THR A 87 17.87 -7.91 2.29
C THR A 87 17.24 -7.83 3.68
N ALA A 88 17.61 -8.76 4.55
CA ALA A 88 17.15 -8.80 5.92
C ALA A 88 17.63 -7.65 6.81
N ALA A 89 18.72 -6.98 6.42
CA ALA A 89 19.18 -5.78 7.10
C ALA A 89 18.30 -4.56 6.78
N ASP A 90 17.65 -4.55 5.61
CA ASP A 90 16.93 -3.39 5.11
C ASP A 90 15.53 -3.23 5.75
N VAL A 91 14.96 -4.33 6.24
CA VAL A 91 13.62 -4.39 6.80
C VAL A 91 13.66 -4.89 8.26
N PRO A 92 13.16 -4.11 9.24
CA PRO A 92 13.16 -4.48 10.66
C PRO A 92 12.51 -5.86 10.93
N GLN A 93 12.96 -6.57 11.97
CA GLN A 93 12.48 -7.92 12.30
C GLN A 93 10.96 -8.03 12.48
N ASN A 94 10.32 -6.98 13.01
CA ASN A 94 8.86 -6.93 13.23
C ASN A 94 8.15 -6.03 12.19
N ALA A 95 8.68 -5.95 10.97
CA ALA A 95 8.07 -5.16 9.92
C ALA A 95 6.71 -5.73 9.49
N SER A 96 5.79 -4.83 9.15
CA SER A 96 4.54 -5.19 8.50
C SER A 96 4.72 -5.26 6.98
N LEU A 97 3.74 -5.86 6.30
CA LEU A 97 3.64 -5.83 4.85
C LEU A 97 3.72 -4.39 4.32
N GLN A 98 3.04 -3.44 4.97
CA GLN A 98 3.12 -2.03 4.63
C GLN A 98 4.56 -1.51 4.64
N ARG A 99 5.33 -1.78 5.71
CA ARG A 99 6.73 -1.34 5.80
C ARG A 99 7.60 -1.99 4.75
N THR A 100 7.34 -3.26 4.43
CA THR A 100 8.06 -3.97 3.37
C THR A 100 7.77 -3.38 1.99
N LEU A 101 6.51 -3.07 1.69
CA LEU A 101 6.12 -2.40 0.45
C LEU A 101 6.64 -0.96 0.36
N GLU A 102 6.67 -0.22 1.47
CA GLU A 102 7.30 1.11 1.56
C GLU A 102 8.79 1.04 1.25
N HIS A 103 9.49 0.01 1.74
CA HIS A 103 10.89 -0.22 1.41
C HIS A 103 11.07 -0.55 -0.08
N ILE A 104 10.30 -1.49 -0.64
CA ILE A 104 10.34 -1.85 -2.06
C ILE A 104 10.08 -0.62 -2.94
N ALA A 105 9.06 0.19 -2.60
CA ALA A 105 8.74 1.42 -3.32
C ALA A 105 9.90 2.42 -3.28
N SER A 106 10.56 2.56 -2.12
CA SER A 106 11.74 3.42 -1.99
C SER A 106 12.91 2.95 -2.85
N VAL A 107 13.13 1.63 -2.97
CA VAL A 107 14.21 1.07 -3.82
C VAL A 107 13.88 1.25 -5.30
N ALA A 108 12.61 1.09 -5.67
CA ALA A 108 12.12 1.28 -7.03
C ALA A 108 11.92 2.76 -7.44
N ASP A 109 12.18 3.70 -6.52
CA ASP A 109 11.92 5.15 -6.66
C ASP A 109 10.47 5.48 -7.09
N VAL A 110 9.50 4.89 -6.40
CA VAL A 110 8.07 5.12 -6.62
C VAL A 110 7.34 5.51 -5.34
N GLU A 111 6.18 6.14 -5.50
CA GLU A 111 5.23 6.37 -4.41
C GLU A 111 4.23 5.22 -4.36
N LEU A 112 3.77 4.86 -3.16
CA LEU A 112 2.68 3.91 -2.97
C LEU A 112 1.53 4.53 -2.19
N GLY A 113 0.32 4.03 -2.43
CA GLY A 113 -0.86 4.45 -1.69
C GLY A 113 -2.02 3.49 -1.88
N LEU A 114 -2.86 3.39 -0.85
CA LEU A 114 -4.05 2.57 -0.90
C LEU A 114 -5.21 3.36 -1.53
N ILE A 115 -5.79 2.82 -2.59
CA ILE A 115 -7.06 3.27 -3.20
C ILE A 115 -8.10 2.19 -2.88
N GLU A 116 -8.94 2.44 -1.88
CA GLU A 116 -9.85 1.45 -1.29
C GLU A 116 -9.12 0.18 -0.83
N ASN A 117 -9.06 -0.85 -1.68
CA ASN A 117 -8.43 -2.14 -1.43
C ASN A 117 -7.34 -2.50 -2.46
N VAL A 118 -6.96 -1.55 -3.30
CA VAL A 118 -5.89 -1.69 -4.29
C VAL A 118 -4.71 -0.83 -3.88
N ILE A 119 -3.54 -1.43 -3.71
CA ILE A 119 -2.30 -0.68 -3.54
C ILE A 119 -1.89 -0.20 -4.93
N TYR A 120 -1.83 1.10 -5.11
CA TYR A 120 -1.30 1.73 -6.32
C TYR A 120 0.17 2.09 -6.11
N MET A 121 1.02 1.70 -7.05
CA MET A 121 2.43 2.08 -7.11
C MET A 121 2.68 2.87 -8.38
N GLY A 122 3.14 4.12 -8.26
CA GLY A 122 3.34 4.99 -9.41
C GLY A 122 4.25 6.18 -9.12
N PRO A 123 4.39 7.10 -10.09
CA PRO A 123 5.30 8.23 -9.95
C PRO A 123 4.96 9.14 -8.76
N HIS A 124 5.99 9.73 -8.17
CA HIS A 124 5.86 10.67 -7.06
C HIS A 124 4.91 11.82 -7.38
N GLY A 125 4.05 12.16 -6.43
CA GLY A 125 3.04 13.20 -6.53
C GLY A 125 1.77 12.79 -7.29
N ARG A 126 1.74 11.63 -7.96
CA ARG A 126 0.52 11.14 -8.64
C ARG A 126 -0.40 10.39 -7.69
N VAL A 127 0.16 9.54 -6.82
CA VAL A 127 -0.63 8.67 -5.95
C VAL A 127 -1.54 9.46 -5.03
N SER A 128 -1.01 10.48 -4.36
CA SER A 128 -1.81 11.37 -3.50
C SER A 128 -2.94 12.11 -4.26
N ARG A 129 -2.75 12.46 -5.53
CA ARG A 129 -3.80 13.05 -6.38
C ARG A 129 -4.88 12.02 -6.73
N LEU A 130 -4.50 10.77 -7.02
CA LEU A 130 -5.43 9.68 -7.28
C LEU A 130 -6.23 9.29 -6.03
N GLN A 131 -5.61 9.23 -4.86
CA GLN A 131 -6.33 8.95 -3.62
C GLN A 131 -7.41 9.99 -3.34
N ARG A 132 -7.12 11.28 -3.61
CA ARG A 132 -8.13 12.35 -3.54
C ARG A 132 -9.24 12.10 -4.56
N ALA A 133 -8.91 11.90 -5.83
CA ALA A 133 -9.89 11.67 -6.90
C ALA A 133 -10.83 10.49 -6.57
N ALA A 134 -10.30 9.39 -6.05
CA ALA A 134 -11.09 8.24 -5.62
C ALA A 134 -12.06 8.58 -4.48
N VAL A 135 -11.60 9.30 -3.45
CA VAL A 135 -12.46 9.69 -2.32
C VAL A 135 -13.56 10.65 -2.78
N GLU A 136 -13.23 11.67 -3.57
CA GLU A 136 -14.21 12.64 -4.07
C GLU A 136 -15.26 11.98 -4.97
N LEU A 137 -14.83 11.10 -5.88
CA LEU A 137 -15.71 10.37 -6.77
C LEU A 137 -16.63 9.43 -5.98
N HIS A 138 -16.08 8.69 -5.02
CA HIS A 138 -16.86 7.79 -4.17
C HIS A 138 -17.94 8.55 -3.39
N ASP A 139 -17.61 9.68 -2.78
CA ASP A 139 -18.57 10.50 -2.05
C ASP A 139 -19.67 11.05 -2.97
N LYS A 140 -19.30 11.60 -4.14
CA LYS A 140 -20.27 12.12 -5.13
C LYS A 140 -21.27 11.04 -5.55
N LEU A 141 -20.79 9.84 -5.88
CA LEU A 141 -21.63 8.71 -6.29
C LEU A 141 -22.52 8.21 -5.17
N SER A 142 -22.00 8.19 -3.95
CA SER A 142 -22.74 7.78 -2.76
C SER A 142 -23.94 8.69 -2.49
N ARG A 143 -23.80 10.00 -2.71
CA ARG A 143 -24.88 10.98 -2.57
C ARG A 143 -25.87 10.99 -3.73
N ALA A 144 -25.42 10.65 -4.93
CA ALA A 144 -26.27 10.59 -6.12
C ALA A 144 -27.33 9.48 -6.06
N GLY A 145 -27.04 8.38 -5.35
CA GLY A 145 -27.89 7.20 -5.29
C GLY A 145 -27.91 6.41 -6.62
N GLY A 146 -28.76 5.39 -6.70
CA GLY A 146 -28.90 4.54 -7.90
C GLY A 146 -28.02 3.28 -7.90
N ASN A 147 -27.57 2.83 -9.08
CA ASN A 147 -26.76 1.60 -9.25
C ASN A 147 -25.33 1.71 -8.68
N HIS A 148 -24.92 2.90 -8.25
CA HIS A 148 -23.58 3.23 -7.76
C HIS A 148 -23.55 3.31 -6.23
N GLN A 149 -24.37 2.49 -5.55
CA GLN A 149 -24.44 2.55 -4.09
C GLN A 149 -23.06 2.38 -3.47
N PRO A 150 -22.74 3.11 -2.39
CA PRO A 150 -21.40 3.16 -1.80
C PRO A 150 -20.79 1.79 -1.52
N ALA A 151 -21.62 0.83 -1.10
CA ALA A 151 -21.17 -0.51 -0.73
C ALA A 151 -21.23 -1.53 -1.88
N THR A 152 -21.63 -1.13 -3.08
CA THR A 152 -21.61 -2.04 -4.24
C THR A 152 -20.16 -2.28 -4.63
N LEU A 153 -19.74 -3.53 -4.64
CA LEU A 153 -18.42 -3.95 -5.07
C LEU A 153 -18.55 -4.86 -6.28
N ARG A 154 -17.65 -4.72 -7.24
CA ARG A 154 -17.61 -5.58 -8.44
C ARG A 154 -16.19 -6.08 -8.68
N GLU A 155 -16.11 -7.23 -9.32
CA GLU A 155 -14.85 -7.78 -9.81
C GLU A 155 -14.40 -7.03 -11.06
N LEU A 156 -13.09 -7.00 -11.29
CA LEU A 156 -12.48 -6.53 -12.51
C LEU A 156 -11.30 -7.45 -12.84
N GLN A 157 -11.37 -8.06 -14.01
CA GLN A 157 -10.34 -8.95 -14.56
C GLN A 157 -10.19 -8.70 -16.06
N TRP A 158 -8.98 -8.87 -16.55
CA TRP A 158 -8.64 -8.66 -17.94
C TRP A 158 -7.59 -9.68 -18.39
N ASP A 159 -7.65 -9.98 -19.68
CA ASP A 159 -6.80 -10.95 -20.32
C ASP A 159 -5.46 -10.32 -20.74
N GLU A 160 -4.52 -11.16 -21.16
CA GLU A 160 -3.25 -10.70 -21.72
C GLU A 160 -3.49 -9.86 -22.97
N LEU A 161 -2.74 -8.77 -23.12
CA LEU A 161 -2.89 -7.77 -24.20
C LEU A 161 -4.22 -7.01 -24.19
N ALA A 162 -4.95 -6.99 -23.07
CA ALA A 162 -6.11 -6.13 -22.93
C ALA A 162 -5.73 -4.66 -23.06
N THR A 163 -6.57 -3.89 -23.73
CA THR A 163 -6.36 -2.45 -23.95
C THR A 163 -7.12 -1.60 -22.91
N PRO A 164 -6.70 -0.33 -22.70
CA PRO A 164 -7.45 0.61 -21.86
C PRO A 164 -8.91 0.77 -22.27
N THR A 165 -9.17 0.83 -23.60
CA THR A 165 -10.53 0.92 -24.13
C THR A 165 -11.37 -0.32 -23.79
N GLU A 166 -10.81 -1.51 -23.87
CA GLU A 166 -11.53 -2.74 -23.51
C GLU A 166 -11.81 -2.80 -22.00
N MET A 167 -10.87 -2.36 -21.16
CA MET A 167 -11.10 -2.28 -19.73
C MET A 167 -12.17 -1.25 -19.36
N LEU A 168 -12.18 -0.08 -20.02
CA LEU A 168 -13.26 0.90 -19.86
C LEU A 168 -14.61 0.29 -20.24
N ARG A 169 -14.71 -0.41 -21.37
CA ARG A 169 -15.96 -1.10 -21.77
C ARG A 169 -16.39 -2.16 -20.75
N LYS A 170 -15.45 -2.89 -20.15
CA LYS A 170 -15.76 -3.84 -19.07
C LYS A 170 -16.34 -3.11 -17.86
N ILE A 171 -15.77 -1.98 -17.45
CA ILE A 171 -16.30 -1.14 -16.37
C ILE A 171 -17.69 -0.60 -16.74
N GLU A 172 -17.88 -0.05 -17.94
CA GLU A 172 -19.17 0.42 -18.44
C GLU A 172 -20.25 -0.65 -18.37
N SER A 173 -19.95 -1.85 -18.87
CA SER A 173 -20.86 -3.00 -18.84
C SER A 173 -21.16 -3.46 -17.41
N ASN A 174 -20.13 -3.59 -16.58
CA ASN A 174 -20.28 -4.06 -15.20
C ASN A 174 -21.13 -3.09 -14.38
N TRP A 175 -20.90 -1.78 -14.51
CA TRP A 175 -21.57 -0.77 -13.71
C TRP A 175 -22.82 -0.18 -14.36
N LYS A 176 -23.11 -0.54 -15.63
CA LYS A 176 -24.20 0.01 -16.45
C LYS A 176 -24.09 1.54 -16.57
N ILE A 177 -22.90 1.99 -16.95
CA ILE A 177 -22.53 3.41 -17.13
C ILE A 177 -22.03 3.69 -18.54
N GLU A 178 -21.95 4.97 -18.88
CA GLU A 178 -21.37 5.50 -20.10
C GLU A 178 -20.21 6.41 -19.72
N ILE A 179 -19.03 6.18 -20.28
CA ILE A 179 -17.82 6.97 -20.05
C ILE A 179 -17.42 7.63 -21.37
N ALA A 180 -17.53 8.96 -21.43
CA ALA A 180 -17.07 9.74 -22.57
C ALA A 180 -15.56 10.02 -22.48
N GLY A 181 -14.85 9.87 -23.61
CA GLY A 181 -13.41 10.13 -23.71
C GLY A 181 -12.64 8.89 -24.14
N GLU A 182 -11.38 9.09 -24.51
CA GLU A 182 -10.49 8.03 -24.96
C GLU A 182 -9.17 8.10 -24.20
N LEU A 183 -8.56 6.95 -23.99
CA LEU A 183 -7.22 6.83 -23.43
C LEU A 183 -6.24 6.50 -24.57
N PRO A 184 -4.97 6.94 -24.46
CA PRO A 184 -3.91 6.44 -25.31
C PRO A 184 -3.90 4.91 -25.37
N HIS A 185 -3.64 4.35 -26.55
CA HIS A 185 -3.52 2.91 -26.71
C HIS A 185 -2.34 2.37 -25.88
N ASP A 186 -2.58 1.26 -25.19
CA ASP A 186 -1.60 0.52 -24.42
C ASP A 186 -2.02 -0.95 -24.35
N LEU A 187 -1.14 -1.82 -23.86
CA LEU A 187 -1.39 -3.24 -23.68
C LEU A 187 -1.03 -3.65 -22.25
N PHE A 188 -2.00 -4.25 -21.57
CA PHE A 188 -1.81 -4.76 -20.22
C PHE A 188 -1.44 -6.24 -20.22
N HIS A 189 -0.59 -6.61 -19.26
CA HIS A 189 -0.46 -8.01 -18.86
C HIS A 189 -1.75 -8.47 -18.21
N ALA A 190 -2.07 -9.75 -18.34
CA ALA A 190 -3.25 -10.34 -17.72
C ALA A 190 -3.26 -10.06 -16.21
N GLY A 191 -4.45 -9.78 -15.67
CA GLY A 191 -4.56 -9.41 -14.28
C GLY A 191 -6.00 -9.36 -13.80
N GLN A 192 -6.12 -9.25 -12.47
CA GLN A 192 -7.40 -9.10 -11.81
C GLN A 192 -7.21 -8.35 -10.50
N PHE A 193 -8.28 -7.70 -10.04
CA PHE A 193 -8.37 -7.33 -8.64
C PHE A 193 -8.71 -8.56 -7.82
N LEU A 194 -7.88 -8.88 -6.83
CA LEU A 194 -8.04 -10.05 -5.97
C LEU A 194 -9.24 -9.93 -5.02
N GLN A 195 -9.77 -8.73 -4.86
CA GLN A 195 -10.97 -8.44 -4.09
C GLN A 195 -11.86 -7.51 -4.93
N PRO A 196 -13.19 -7.71 -4.92
CA PRO A 196 -14.13 -6.77 -5.53
C PRO A 196 -13.96 -5.36 -4.96
N SER A 197 -14.19 -4.34 -5.78
CA SER A 197 -13.98 -2.94 -5.42
C SER A 197 -15.07 -2.03 -5.98
N THR A 198 -15.12 -0.79 -5.51
CA THR A 198 -16.07 0.22 -5.97
C THR A 198 -15.75 0.72 -7.37
N LEU A 199 -16.74 1.34 -8.03
CA LEU A 199 -16.53 2.04 -9.30
C LEU A 199 -15.44 3.10 -9.19
N ALA A 200 -15.41 3.81 -8.05
CA ALA A 200 -14.43 4.86 -7.80
C ALA A 200 -13.00 4.28 -7.80
N ALA A 201 -12.77 3.15 -7.12
CA ALA A 201 -11.46 2.50 -7.12
C ALA A 201 -11.08 1.94 -8.51
N GLN A 202 -11.98 1.20 -9.16
CA GLN A 202 -11.72 0.64 -10.50
C GLN A 202 -11.36 1.71 -11.53
N ALA A 203 -12.17 2.76 -11.61
CA ALA A 203 -11.94 3.84 -12.56
C ALA A 203 -10.67 4.62 -12.22
N THR A 204 -10.44 4.97 -10.95
CA THR A 204 -9.26 5.75 -10.56
C THR A 204 -7.96 5.00 -10.82
N VAL A 205 -7.90 3.70 -10.50
CA VAL A 205 -6.71 2.88 -10.74
C VAL A 205 -6.40 2.77 -12.23
N LEU A 206 -7.42 2.51 -13.07
CA LEU A 206 -7.24 2.43 -14.52
C LEU A 206 -6.79 3.78 -15.11
N LEU A 207 -7.50 4.87 -14.80
CA LEU A 207 -7.24 6.19 -15.38
C LEU A 207 -5.94 6.81 -14.88
N GLY A 208 -5.48 6.41 -13.69
CA GLY A 208 -4.29 6.96 -13.07
C GLY A 208 -3.02 6.79 -13.89
N GLY A 209 -2.86 5.66 -14.61
CA GLY A 209 -1.70 5.45 -15.48
C GLY A 209 -1.62 6.45 -16.65
N PHE A 210 -2.70 7.18 -16.92
CA PHE A 210 -2.79 8.16 -17.99
C PHE A 210 -2.91 9.61 -17.46
N ASP A 211 -2.52 9.84 -16.20
CA ASP A 211 -2.68 11.12 -15.47
C ASP A 211 -4.10 11.69 -15.66
N SER A 212 -5.11 10.81 -15.59
CA SER A 212 -6.51 11.10 -15.83
C SER A 212 -7.37 10.71 -14.63
N GLU A 213 -8.54 11.34 -14.51
CA GLU A 213 -9.55 11.04 -13.50
C GLU A 213 -10.93 10.89 -14.13
N MET A 214 -11.84 10.22 -13.41
CA MET A 214 -13.23 10.07 -13.85
C MET A 214 -14.09 11.17 -13.23
N GLU A 215 -14.73 11.96 -14.07
CA GLU A 215 -15.68 12.97 -13.64
C GLU A 215 -17.11 12.46 -13.83
N TRP A 216 -17.89 12.51 -12.75
CA TRP A 216 -19.32 12.22 -12.80
C TRP A 216 -20.08 13.45 -13.32
N LEU A 217 -20.85 13.26 -14.39
CA LEU A 217 -21.67 14.32 -14.98
C LEU A 217 -23.07 14.31 -14.39
N GLN A 218 -23.83 13.24 -14.64
CA GLN A 218 -25.19 13.05 -14.12
C GLN A 218 -25.66 11.62 -14.36
N GLY A 219 -26.44 11.07 -13.43
CA GLY A 219 -26.98 9.71 -13.54
C GLY A 219 -25.88 8.69 -13.80
N ASN A 220 -25.95 7.99 -14.93
CA ASN A 220 -24.97 6.97 -15.33
C ASN A 220 -23.92 7.48 -16.34
N ARG A 221 -23.81 8.80 -16.54
CA ARG A 221 -22.89 9.41 -17.50
C ARG A 221 -21.68 10.01 -16.81
N PHE A 222 -20.51 9.69 -17.36
CA PHE A 222 -19.20 10.08 -16.87
C PHE A 222 -18.36 10.59 -18.04
N ARG A 223 -17.27 11.28 -17.73
CA ARG A 223 -16.21 11.58 -18.69
C ARG A 223 -14.83 11.38 -18.11
N ILE A 224 -13.87 11.13 -18.97
CA ILE A 224 -12.45 11.19 -18.63
C ILE A 224 -12.01 12.66 -18.65
N ALA A 225 -11.35 13.09 -17.59
CA ALA A 225 -10.78 14.42 -17.45
C ALA A 225 -9.31 14.32 -17.02
N PRO A 226 -8.47 15.35 -17.26
CA PRO A 226 -7.11 15.39 -16.71
C PRO A 226 -7.14 15.33 -15.18
N LEU A 227 -6.25 14.54 -14.59
CA LEU A 227 -6.09 14.47 -13.13
C LEU A 227 -5.71 15.84 -12.60
N GLN A 228 -6.48 16.39 -11.65
CA GLN A 228 -6.21 17.75 -11.19
C GLN A 228 -4.86 17.83 -10.49
N GLN A 229 -4.10 18.89 -10.78
CA GLN A 229 -2.71 19.08 -10.34
C GLN A 229 -2.62 19.75 -8.95
N ASP A 230 -3.74 20.08 -8.34
CA ASP A 230 -3.78 20.81 -7.08
C ASP A 230 -3.18 19.99 -5.94
N ALA A 231 -2.08 20.51 -5.39
CA ALA A 231 -1.41 19.92 -4.23
C ALA A 231 -2.15 20.16 -2.90
N GLN A 232 -3.19 21.00 -2.91
CA GLN A 232 -3.98 21.37 -1.73
C GLN A 232 -5.43 20.95 -1.94
N TRP A 233 -5.86 19.95 -1.19
CA TRP A 233 -7.24 19.54 -1.12
C TRP A 233 -8.01 20.47 -0.18
N GLN A 234 -9.21 20.88 -0.58
CA GLN A 234 -10.14 21.64 0.25
C GLN A 234 -11.45 20.87 0.33
N ALA A 235 -11.89 20.55 1.54
CA ALA A 235 -13.12 19.82 1.77
C ALA A 235 -13.79 20.18 3.09
N ASN A 236 -15.10 20.00 3.13
CA ASN A 236 -15.92 20.11 4.32
C ASN A 236 -16.19 18.73 4.89
N TYR A 237 -16.12 18.62 6.22
CA TYR A 237 -16.41 17.40 6.98
C TYR A 237 -17.42 17.71 8.08
N SER A 238 -18.27 16.74 8.43
CA SER A 238 -19.05 16.88 9.66
C SER A 238 -18.12 16.86 10.87
N LYS A 239 -18.38 17.71 11.85
CA LYS A 239 -17.64 17.73 13.11
C LYS A 239 -17.76 16.40 13.86
N SER A 240 -18.87 15.67 13.70
CA SER A 240 -19.05 14.33 14.28
C SER A 240 -18.07 13.30 13.76
N ASP A 241 -17.61 13.49 12.52
CA ASP A 241 -16.81 12.50 11.79
C ASP A 241 -15.32 12.73 12.02
N LEU A 242 -14.96 13.87 12.63
CA LEU A 242 -13.57 14.23 12.95
C LEU A 242 -13.27 14.01 14.43
N ASP A 243 -12.24 13.23 14.72
CA ASP A 243 -11.65 13.21 16.06
C ASP A 243 -10.79 14.46 16.30
N LEU A 244 -11.35 15.38 17.10
CA LEU A 244 -10.72 16.65 17.49
C LEU A 244 -9.37 16.46 18.21
N ARG A 245 -9.13 15.33 18.88
CA ARG A 245 -7.84 15.06 19.55
C ARG A 245 -6.76 14.69 18.55
N SER A 246 -7.12 13.85 17.57
CA SER A 246 -6.25 13.47 16.46
C SER A 246 -5.91 14.68 15.56
N LEU A 247 -6.85 15.61 15.37
CA LEU A 247 -6.67 16.82 14.56
C LEU A 247 -5.48 17.69 15.00
N ALA A 248 -5.28 17.91 16.30
CA ALA A 248 -4.18 18.75 16.78
C ALA A 248 -2.80 18.09 16.53
N SER A 249 -2.71 16.78 16.77
CA SER A 249 -1.51 15.98 16.47
C SER A 249 -1.20 15.93 14.98
N LEU A 250 -2.23 15.74 14.15
CA LEU A 250 -2.09 15.69 12.70
C LEU A 250 -1.64 17.03 12.13
N ARG A 251 -2.18 18.16 12.59
CA ARG A 251 -1.72 19.49 12.13
C ARG A 251 -0.24 19.75 12.41
N ALA A 252 0.32 19.18 13.48
CA ALA A 252 1.75 19.29 13.76
C ALA A 252 2.62 18.48 12.78
N GLN A 253 2.06 17.45 12.14
CA GLN A 253 2.75 16.58 11.18
C GLN A 253 2.67 17.09 9.73
N TYR A 254 1.61 17.83 9.38
CA TYR A 254 1.37 18.31 8.02
C TYR A 254 1.48 19.84 7.94
N ILE A 255 2.64 20.32 7.49
CA ILE A 255 2.88 21.76 7.30
C ILE A 255 1.88 22.32 6.28
N GLY A 256 1.27 23.47 6.60
CA GLY A 256 0.29 24.13 5.74
C GLY A 256 -1.14 23.62 5.87
N ALA A 257 -1.37 22.56 6.65
CA ALA A 257 -2.71 22.08 6.94
C ALA A 257 -3.49 23.06 7.84
N GLN A 258 -4.68 23.44 7.40
CA GLN A 258 -5.59 24.33 8.10
C GLN A 258 -6.92 23.63 8.32
N CYS A 259 -7.54 23.87 9.47
CA CYS A 259 -8.93 23.47 9.66
C CYS A 259 -9.65 24.48 10.55
N GLN A 260 -10.81 24.93 10.07
CA GLN A 260 -11.68 25.88 10.73
C GLN A 260 -13.05 25.22 10.94
N THR A 261 -13.47 25.09 12.20
CA THR A 261 -14.79 24.54 12.52
C THR A 261 -15.79 25.67 12.72
N ARG A 262 -16.88 25.66 11.96
CA ARG A 262 -18.02 26.59 12.11
C ARG A 262 -19.29 25.78 12.29
N GLY A 263 -19.88 25.84 13.50
CA GLY A 263 -21.05 25.04 13.83
C GLY A 263 -20.76 23.53 13.80
N SER A 264 -21.52 22.80 12.98
CA SER A 264 -21.38 21.34 12.76
C SER A 264 -20.44 20.97 11.62
N ILE A 265 -19.88 21.94 10.89
CA ILE A 265 -19.02 21.69 9.72
C ILE A 265 -17.60 22.15 10.02
N SER A 266 -16.63 21.31 9.67
CA SER A 266 -15.22 21.66 9.67
C SER A 266 -14.73 21.81 8.24
N HIS A 267 -14.32 23.02 7.89
CA HIS A 267 -13.62 23.30 6.65
C HIS A 267 -12.15 22.95 6.83
N VAL A 268 -11.62 22.11 5.94
CA VAL A 268 -10.27 21.56 6.03
C VAL A 268 -9.56 21.82 4.71
N GLN A 269 -8.34 22.34 4.80
CA GLN A 269 -7.45 22.56 3.67
C GLN A 269 -6.09 21.96 3.99
N GLY A 270 -5.50 21.21 3.07
CA GLY A 270 -4.15 20.68 3.25
C GLY A 270 -3.73 19.69 2.16
N PRO A 271 -2.54 19.08 2.30
CA PRO A 271 -2.12 18.01 1.41
C PRO A 271 -3.03 16.78 1.54
N THR A 272 -3.15 15.96 0.48
CA THR A 272 -4.04 14.79 0.52
C THR A 272 -3.75 13.85 1.70
N GLY A 273 -2.47 13.64 2.04
CA GLY A 273 -2.09 12.81 3.19
C GLY A 273 -2.72 13.27 4.52
N PHE A 274 -2.91 14.58 4.71
CA PHE A 274 -3.60 15.11 5.88
C PHE A 274 -5.08 14.72 5.89
N HIS A 275 -5.77 14.86 4.76
CA HIS A 275 -7.18 14.47 4.63
C HIS A 275 -7.37 12.96 4.79
N LEU A 276 -6.50 12.14 4.22
CA LEU A 276 -6.54 10.69 4.40
C LEU A 276 -6.30 10.27 5.85
N ALA A 277 -5.38 10.95 6.55
CA ALA A 277 -5.16 10.70 7.97
C ALA A 277 -6.35 11.12 8.84
N LEU A 278 -7.11 12.13 8.43
CA LEU A 278 -8.38 12.51 9.08
C LEU A 278 -9.50 11.51 8.83
N LEU A 279 -9.55 10.95 7.62
CA LEU A 279 -10.51 9.93 7.21
C LEU A 279 -10.12 8.52 7.66
N ALA A 280 -8.89 8.30 8.11
CA ALA A 280 -8.49 6.98 8.58
C ALA A 280 -9.30 6.60 9.83
N PRO A 281 -9.82 5.36 9.92
CA PRO A 281 -10.50 4.91 11.13
C PRO A 281 -9.55 5.04 12.34
N PRO A 282 -10.08 5.35 13.54
CA PRO A 282 -9.26 5.49 14.74
C PRO A 282 -8.41 4.23 14.93
N GLN A 283 -7.09 4.37 14.89
CA GLN A 283 -6.21 3.26 15.21
C GLN A 283 -6.45 2.92 16.68
N ALA A 284 -7.10 1.79 16.96
CA ALA A 284 -7.14 1.22 18.30
C ALA A 284 -5.68 1.11 18.76
N ASN A 285 -5.35 1.81 19.85
CA ASN A 285 -4.05 1.88 20.51
C ASN A 285 -3.04 0.88 19.96
N ARG A 286 -2.00 1.36 19.27
CA ARG A 286 -0.76 0.59 19.05
C ARG A 286 -0.43 -0.14 20.35
N PRO A 287 -0.56 -1.47 20.44
CA PRO A 287 0.10 -2.18 21.51
C PRO A 287 1.59 -1.97 21.24
N ALA A 288 2.33 -1.52 22.27
CA ALA A 288 3.77 -1.75 22.27
C ALA A 288 3.97 -3.23 21.94
N VAL A 289 4.77 -3.51 20.91
CA VAL A 289 5.05 -4.86 20.42
C VAL A 289 5.37 -5.74 21.62
N ALA A 290 4.43 -6.59 22.00
CA ALA A 290 4.65 -7.62 22.99
C ALA A 290 5.50 -8.67 22.28
N LEU A 291 6.79 -8.72 22.62
CA LEU A 291 7.62 -9.89 22.34
C LEU A 291 6.91 -11.12 22.91
N GLY A 292 6.52 -12.04 22.05
CA GLY A 292 5.80 -13.23 22.48
C GLY A 292 5.60 -14.23 21.35
N ASN A 293 6.65 -15.02 21.10
CA ASN A 293 6.67 -16.32 20.41
C ASN A 293 5.32 -16.81 19.87
N LYS A 294 5.03 -16.47 18.62
CA LYS A 294 4.06 -17.20 17.78
C LYS A 294 4.61 -17.33 16.36
N SER A 295 5.20 -18.50 16.13
CA SER A 295 5.31 -19.20 14.85
C SER A 295 5.51 -18.32 13.62
N GLU A 296 6.66 -17.67 13.53
CA GLU A 296 7.14 -17.05 12.29
C GLU A 296 7.17 -18.11 11.18
N ARG A 297 6.56 -17.81 10.03
CA ARG A 297 6.51 -18.67 8.86
C ARG A 297 7.34 -18.05 7.74
N TYR A 298 8.14 -18.89 7.10
CA TYR A 298 9.13 -18.50 6.12
C TYR A 298 8.88 -19.20 4.79
N GLU A 299 9.20 -18.53 3.68
CA GLU A 299 9.24 -19.08 2.33
C GLU A 299 10.63 -18.78 1.75
N PHE A 300 11.29 -19.80 1.24
CA PHE A 300 12.64 -19.71 0.69
C PHE A 300 12.70 -20.53 -0.60
N GLU A 301 13.28 -19.94 -1.63
CA GLU A 301 13.66 -20.62 -2.86
C GLU A 301 15.14 -20.37 -3.10
N VAL A 302 15.92 -21.45 -3.01
CA VAL A 302 17.36 -21.43 -3.23
C VAL A 302 17.64 -22.37 -4.38
N ALA A 303 18.31 -21.87 -5.41
CA ALA A 303 18.66 -22.64 -6.59
C ALA A 303 20.18 -22.61 -6.79
N ASN A 304 20.81 -23.78 -6.59
CA ASN A 304 22.22 -24.03 -6.89
C ASN A 304 23.16 -23.04 -6.16
N THR A 305 23.02 -22.90 -4.84
CA THR A 305 23.83 -21.98 -4.03
C THR A 305 24.71 -22.75 -3.03
N PRO A 306 25.98 -22.36 -2.80
CA PRO A 306 26.83 -23.01 -1.79
C PRO A 306 26.18 -23.00 -0.40
N LEU A 307 26.19 -24.15 0.28
CA LEU A 307 25.55 -24.33 1.58
C LEU A 307 26.02 -23.32 2.63
N VAL A 308 27.32 -23.04 2.69
CA VAL A 308 27.89 -22.06 3.61
C VAL A 308 27.26 -20.67 3.41
N SER A 309 27.14 -20.23 2.16
CA SER A 309 26.52 -18.96 1.82
C SER A 309 25.04 -18.93 2.20
N VAL A 310 24.32 -20.04 2.01
CA VAL A 310 22.92 -20.15 2.43
C VAL A 310 22.79 -20.05 3.95
N LEU A 311 23.60 -20.78 4.72
CA LEU A 311 23.50 -20.80 6.19
C LEU A 311 23.99 -19.50 6.84
N GLU A 312 25.04 -18.88 6.32
CA GLU A 312 25.49 -17.55 6.77
C GLU A 312 24.47 -16.48 6.42
N HIS A 313 23.85 -16.56 5.24
CA HIS A 313 22.78 -15.68 4.84
C HIS A 313 21.54 -15.88 5.72
N LEU A 314 21.19 -17.12 6.08
CA LEU A 314 20.10 -17.43 7.00
C LEU A 314 20.41 -16.98 8.43
N GLY A 315 21.64 -17.14 8.91
CA GLY A 315 22.07 -16.68 10.23
C GLY A 315 21.98 -15.16 10.34
N THR A 316 22.47 -14.47 9.31
CA THR A 316 22.35 -13.01 9.19
C THR A 316 20.89 -12.57 9.09
N SER A 317 20.05 -13.28 8.32
CA SER A 317 18.68 -12.85 8.04
C SER A 317 17.68 -13.17 9.15
N LEU A 318 17.87 -14.28 9.86
CA LEU A 318 16.97 -14.79 10.89
C LEU A 318 17.52 -14.60 12.30
N GLY A 319 18.71 -13.99 12.45
CA GLY A 319 19.27 -13.56 13.73
C GLY A 319 19.79 -14.72 14.58
N PHE A 320 20.42 -15.71 13.97
CA PHE A 320 21.11 -16.79 14.67
C PHE A 320 22.60 -16.82 14.33
N GLU A 321 23.42 -17.21 15.29
CA GLU A 321 24.86 -17.42 15.12
C GLU A 321 25.11 -18.83 14.60
N LEU A 322 26.01 -18.95 13.62
CA LEU A 322 26.33 -20.21 12.97
C LEU A 322 27.68 -20.73 13.51
N GLU A 323 27.66 -21.94 14.06
CA GLU A 323 28.86 -22.61 14.57
C GLU A 323 29.12 -23.90 13.78
N TRP A 324 30.27 -23.97 13.12
CA TRP A 324 30.69 -25.15 12.38
C TRP A 324 31.53 -26.07 13.25
N ASP A 325 31.11 -27.33 13.39
CA ASP A 325 31.90 -28.35 14.07
C ASP A 325 33.19 -28.67 13.27
N GLU A 326 34.28 -28.97 13.98
CA GLU A 326 35.56 -29.39 13.39
C GLU A 326 35.41 -30.65 12.51
N ASN A 327 34.42 -31.49 12.81
CA ASN A 327 34.11 -32.70 12.05
C ASN A 327 33.35 -32.45 10.73
N CYS A 328 33.06 -31.19 10.36
CA CYS A 328 32.42 -30.85 9.09
C CYS A 328 33.48 -30.47 8.03
N PRO A 329 33.73 -31.32 7.00
CA PRO A 329 34.74 -31.07 5.97
C PRO A 329 34.42 -29.84 5.12
N ALA A 330 35.44 -29.06 4.74
CA ALA A 330 35.27 -27.86 3.90
C ALA A 330 34.54 -28.15 2.57
N ALA A 331 34.80 -29.31 1.96
CA ALA A 331 34.12 -29.73 0.73
C ALA A 331 32.59 -29.89 0.87
N MET A 332 32.09 -30.18 2.08
CA MET A 332 30.65 -30.24 2.35
C MET A 332 30.06 -28.85 2.57
N ARG A 333 30.83 -27.91 3.10
CA ARG A 333 30.41 -26.51 3.29
C ARG A 333 30.22 -25.79 1.95
N GLU A 334 31.04 -26.10 0.97
CA GLU A 334 30.98 -25.52 -0.38
C GLU A 334 30.00 -26.23 -1.34
N ARG A 335 29.40 -27.35 -0.90
CA ARG A 335 28.42 -28.11 -1.70
C ARG A 335 27.23 -27.22 -2.04
N ARG A 336 26.86 -27.19 -3.31
CA ARG A 336 25.71 -26.40 -3.78
C ARG A 336 24.42 -27.15 -3.49
N ILE A 337 23.45 -26.45 -2.91
CA ILE A 337 22.13 -26.98 -2.57
C ILE A 337 21.04 -26.22 -3.33
N SER A 338 19.92 -26.91 -3.55
CA SER A 338 18.70 -26.33 -4.11
C SER A 338 17.52 -26.84 -3.30
N PHE A 339 16.67 -25.94 -2.82
CA PHE A 339 15.44 -26.31 -2.13
C PHE A 339 14.41 -25.20 -2.25
N LYS A 340 13.14 -25.60 -2.14
CA LYS A 340 11.99 -24.69 -2.13
C LYS A 340 11.08 -25.09 -0.99
N VAL A 341 10.89 -24.18 -0.05
CA VAL A 341 10.01 -24.39 1.12
C VAL A 341 9.00 -23.27 1.20
N LYS A 342 7.76 -23.62 1.57
CA LYS A 342 6.66 -22.68 1.71
C LYS A 342 6.05 -22.79 3.09
N GLN A 343 5.86 -21.64 3.75
CA GLN A 343 5.16 -21.55 5.04
C GLN A 343 5.76 -22.42 6.16
N VAL A 344 7.10 -22.54 6.20
CA VAL A 344 7.80 -23.38 7.19
C VAL A 344 8.26 -22.56 8.39
N THR A 345 8.36 -23.18 9.56
CA THR A 345 9.05 -22.56 10.71
C THR A 345 10.56 -22.57 10.51
N LEU A 346 11.31 -21.79 11.28
CA LEU A 346 12.79 -21.83 11.25
C LEU A 346 13.34 -23.25 11.49
N ASP A 347 12.75 -23.99 12.43
CA ASP A 347 13.22 -25.36 12.70
C ASP A 347 12.92 -26.32 11.54
N GLN A 348 11.78 -26.13 10.85
CA GLN A 348 11.45 -26.90 9.64
C GLN A 348 12.34 -26.52 8.46
N LEU A 349 12.68 -25.25 8.31
CA LEU A 349 13.63 -24.76 7.32
C LEU A 349 15.01 -25.38 7.53
N LEU A 350 15.54 -25.32 8.76
CA LEU A 350 16.83 -25.92 9.10
C LEU A 350 16.82 -27.44 8.91
N ALA A 351 15.72 -28.11 9.22
CA ALA A 351 15.55 -29.54 8.97
C ALA A 351 15.58 -29.88 7.47
N GLU A 352 14.96 -29.05 6.61
CA GLU A 352 14.98 -29.27 5.17
C GLU A 352 16.38 -29.03 4.57
N ILE A 353 17.11 -28.04 5.08
CA ILE A 353 18.50 -27.80 4.70
C ILE A 353 19.37 -28.99 5.13
N ALA A 354 19.24 -29.44 6.37
CA ALA A 354 19.94 -30.61 6.90
C ALA A 354 19.71 -31.86 6.02
N ARG A 355 18.45 -32.09 5.62
CA ARG A 355 18.06 -33.18 4.72
C ARG A 355 18.71 -33.07 3.35
N THR A 356 18.76 -31.86 2.79
CA THR A 356 19.29 -31.61 1.43
C THR A 356 20.82 -31.61 1.40
N SER A 357 21.47 -31.19 2.49
CA SER A 357 22.93 -31.17 2.62
C SER A 357 23.53 -32.46 3.18
N GLU A 358 22.71 -33.38 3.68
CA GLU A 358 23.13 -34.60 4.39
C GLU A 358 24.00 -34.28 5.64
N LEU A 359 23.68 -33.18 6.35
CA LEU A 359 24.39 -32.74 7.55
C LEU A 359 23.45 -32.74 8.75
N ASN A 360 24.04 -32.76 9.96
CA ASN A 360 23.29 -32.51 11.18
C ASN A 360 23.28 -31.01 11.48
N ILE A 361 22.09 -30.43 11.58
CA ILE A 361 21.90 -29.03 11.97
C ILE A 361 21.04 -29.02 13.22
N ASN A 362 21.60 -28.54 14.33
CA ASN A 362 20.91 -28.49 15.61
C ASN A 362 20.90 -27.06 16.15
N ARG A 363 19.71 -26.57 16.52
CA ARG A 363 19.51 -25.22 17.01
C ARG A 363 19.28 -25.23 18.52
N GLN A 364 20.06 -24.44 19.23
CA GLN A 364 19.89 -24.15 20.67
C GLN A 364 19.69 -22.65 20.86
N GLY A 365 18.42 -22.22 20.88
CA GLY A 365 18.07 -20.81 20.99
C GLY A 365 18.50 -20.01 19.75
N THR A 366 19.47 -19.11 19.91
CA THR A 366 20.05 -18.28 18.84
C THR A 366 21.33 -18.88 18.25
N ASN A 367 21.83 -20.02 18.75
CA ASN A 367 23.01 -20.66 18.18
C ASN A 367 22.59 -21.89 17.36
N VAL A 368 23.10 -22.00 16.12
CA VAL A 368 22.87 -23.12 15.21
C VAL A 368 24.20 -23.82 14.96
N LYS A 369 24.31 -25.05 15.46
CA LYS A 369 25.49 -25.89 15.29
C LYS A 369 25.32 -26.82 14.09
N VAL A 370 26.29 -26.82 13.19
CA VAL A 370 26.33 -27.69 12.01
C VAL A 370 27.46 -28.70 12.13
N SER A 371 27.13 -29.98 12.07
CA SER A 371 28.07 -31.09 12.17
C SER A 371 27.98 -32.06 11.00
N GLY A 372 29.01 -32.89 10.85
CA GLY A 372 29.08 -33.92 9.82
C GLY A 372 27.91 -34.93 9.89
N PRO A 373 27.75 -35.76 8.85
CA PRO A 373 26.67 -36.74 8.79
C PRO A 373 26.67 -37.65 10.03
N PRO A 374 25.48 -38.10 10.49
CA PRO A 374 25.39 -39.06 11.58
C PRO A 374 26.16 -40.33 11.21
N ARG A 375 26.98 -40.84 12.15
CA ARG A 375 27.69 -42.12 12.00
C ARG A 375 26.73 -43.30 11.96
#